data_AF-A0A9R0EW50-F1
#
_entry.id   AF-A0A9R0EW50-F1
#
_cell.length_a   1.000
_cell.length_b   1.000
_cell.length_c   1.000
_cell.angle_alpha   90.00
_cell.angle_beta   90.00
_cell.angle_gamma   90.00
#
_symmetry.space_group_name_H-M   'P 1'
#
loop_
_entity.id
_entity.type
_entity.pdbx_description
1 polymer ?
#
loop_
_entity_poly.entity_id
_entity_poly.type
_entity_poly.pdbx_seq_one_letter_code
_entity_poly.pdbx_strand_id
1 'polypeptide(L)'
;MSRLIGCWLIVLLVFVEKTLCYCDARCSGEKCQAGFVKEKCIASCDSYSCSSGCVGAECLSTCNGMYCTAGCTGISCTASCVGLSCQAFCQGKDCVKQDKLWLR
;
A
#
# COMPACT_ATOMS: atom_id res chain seq x y z
N MET A 1 39.11 21.81 11.97
CA MET A 1 39.04 20.70 11.00
C MET A 1 37.85 19.79 11.32
N SER A 2 36.63 20.34 11.42
CA SER A 2 35.52 19.62 12.10
C SER A 2 34.17 19.70 11.37
N ARG A 3 34.09 20.39 10.23
CA ARG A 3 32.83 20.59 9.48
C ARG A 3 32.63 19.64 8.29
N LEU A 4 33.63 18.80 7.99
CA LEU A 4 33.57 17.85 6.86
C LEU A 4 32.97 16.49 7.23
N ILE A 5 32.99 16.10 8.51
CA ILE A 5 32.50 14.79 8.98
C ILE A 5 30.97 14.75 9.06
N GLY A 6 30.33 15.86 9.44
CA GLY A 6 28.87 15.96 9.49
C GLY A 6 28.20 15.90 8.10
N CYS A 7 28.90 16.37 7.05
CA CYS A 7 28.37 16.34 5.69
C CYS A 7 28.33 14.92 5.12
N TRP A 8 29.31 14.07 5.48
CA TRP A 8 29.33 12.65 5.09
C TRP A 8 28.25 11.80 5.80
N LEU A 9 27.95 12.09 7.06
CA LEU A 9 26.88 11.40 7.82
C LEU A 9 25.48 11.67 7.24
N ILE A 10 25.23 12.90 6.79
CA ILE A 10 23.95 13.26 6.16
C ILE A 10 23.81 12.56 4.80
N VAL A 11 24.89 12.45 4.03
CA VAL A 11 24.90 11.69 2.76
C VAL A 11 24.65 10.20 3.00
N LEU A 12 25.22 9.62 4.07
CA LEU A 12 24.95 8.24 4.50
C LEU A 12 23.49 8.03 4.93
N LEU A 13 22.91 8.95 5.72
CA LEU A 13 21.49 8.89 6.13
C LEU A 13 20.54 8.99 4.92
N VAL A 14 20.82 9.89 3.98
CA VAL A 14 20.04 10.03 2.74
C VAL A 14 20.23 8.82 1.81
N PHE A 15 21.39 8.18 1.82
CA PHE A 15 21.62 6.93 1.08
C PHE A 15 20.87 5.75 1.71
N VAL A 16 20.76 5.68 3.04
CA VAL A 16 20.03 4.63 3.75
C VAL A 16 18.53 4.67 3.42
N GLU A 17 17.91 5.85 3.35
CA GLU A 17 16.49 6.00 2.97
C GLU A 17 16.18 5.57 1.53
N LYS A 18 17.15 5.60 0.61
CA LYS A 18 16.94 5.26 -0.80
C LYS A 18 17.06 3.78 -1.14
N THR A 19 17.34 2.92 -0.17
CA THR A 19 17.59 1.49 -0.40
C THR A 19 16.31 0.65 -0.54
N LEU A 20 15.13 1.25 -0.37
CA LEU A 20 13.83 0.57 -0.58
C LEU A 20 13.04 1.35 -1.64
N CYS A 21 13.14 0.93 -2.91
CA CYS A 21 12.20 1.37 -3.95
C CYS A 21 10.82 0.73 -3.71
N TYR A 22 10.17 1.06 -2.59
CA TYR A 22 8.79 0.69 -2.32
C TYR A 22 7.88 1.62 -3.13
N CYS A 23 6.97 1.04 -3.92
CA CYS A 23 6.01 1.85 -4.65
C CYS A 23 4.89 2.22 -3.69
N ASP A 24 4.72 3.51 -3.39
CA ASP A 24 3.53 4.04 -2.72
C ASP A 24 2.66 4.70 -3.79
N ALA A 25 1.48 4.14 -4.00
CA ALA A 25 0.51 4.69 -4.91
C ALA A 25 -0.77 4.97 -4.19
N ARG A 26 -1.08 6.27 -4.12
CA ARG A 26 -2.29 6.76 -3.48
C ARG A 26 -3.19 7.32 -4.54
N CYS A 27 -4.47 7.02 -4.42
CA CYS A 27 -5.48 7.73 -5.18
C CYS A 27 -6.60 8.25 -4.30
N SER A 28 -7.05 9.46 -4.62
CA SER A 28 -8.21 10.09 -4.02
C SER A 28 -9.07 10.71 -5.12
N GLY A 29 -10.32 10.29 -5.21
CA GLY A 29 -11.27 10.70 -6.26
C GLY A 29 -12.30 9.61 -6.55
N GLU A 30 -13.46 10.00 -7.07
CA GLU A 30 -14.52 9.05 -7.42
C GLU A 30 -14.05 8.11 -8.54
N LYS A 31 -14.32 6.81 -8.41
CA LYS A 31 -13.95 5.75 -9.34
C LYS A 31 -12.45 5.63 -9.59
N CYS A 32 -11.62 5.94 -8.59
CA CYS A 32 -10.18 5.75 -8.77
C CYS A 32 -9.75 4.29 -8.65
N GLN A 33 -8.75 3.91 -9.45
CA GLN A 33 -8.12 2.60 -9.41
C GLN A 33 -6.60 2.75 -9.21
N ALA A 34 -6.08 2.23 -8.10
CA ALA A 34 -4.65 2.16 -7.82
C ALA A 34 -4.19 0.70 -7.96
N GLY A 35 -3.35 0.39 -8.97
CA GLY A 35 -2.94 -0.97 -9.29
C GLY A 35 -1.45 -1.08 -9.62
N PHE A 36 -0.71 -1.98 -8.97
CA PHE A 36 0.74 -2.14 -9.18
C PHE A 36 1.16 -3.61 -9.22
N VAL A 37 2.19 -3.89 -10.02
CA VAL A 37 2.80 -5.22 -10.14
C VAL A 37 4.29 -5.11 -9.79
N LYS A 38 4.64 -5.27 -8.52
CA LYS A 38 6.03 -5.27 -8.03
C LYS A 38 6.09 -5.76 -6.56
N GLU A 39 7.24 -6.28 -6.16
CA GLU A 39 7.55 -6.65 -4.77
C GLU A 39 7.54 -5.41 -3.85
N LYS A 40 7.01 -5.55 -2.63
CA LYS A 40 6.96 -4.48 -1.59
C LYS A 40 6.30 -3.18 -2.08
N CYS A 41 5.04 -3.27 -2.49
CA CYS A 41 4.26 -2.13 -2.95
C CYS A 41 3.06 -1.86 -2.05
N ILE A 42 2.73 -0.59 -1.89
CA ILE A 42 1.58 -0.11 -1.13
C ILE A 42 0.64 0.59 -2.12
N ALA A 43 -0.55 0.03 -2.30
CA ALA A 43 -1.63 0.64 -3.07
C ALA A 43 -2.72 1.08 -2.09
N SER A 44 -2.95 2.39 -1.98
CA SER A 44 -3.93 2.96 -1.06
C SER A 44 -4.96 3.77 -1.83
N CYS A 45 -6.23 3.60 -1.48
CA CYS A 45 -7.30 4.37 -2.06
C CYS A 45 -8.29 4.87 -1.01
N ASP A 46 -8.59 6.18 -1.06
CA ASP A 46 -9.54 6.85 -0.18
C ASP A 46 -10.59 7.60 -1.00
N SER A 47 -11.75 7.00 -1.20
CA SER A 47 -12.92 7.63 -1.85
C SER A 47 -14.18 6.77 -1.66
N TYR A 48 -15.35 7.30 -2.06
CA TYR A 48 -16.61 6.55 -2.10
C TYR A 48 -16.43 5.28 -2.94
N SER A 49 -16.45 5.38 -4.26
CA SER A 49 -16.20 4.23 -5.13
C SER A 49 -14.75 4.18 -5.54
N CYS A 50 -13.98 3.21 -5.04
CA CYS A 50 -12.61 3.04 -5.53
C CYS A 50 -12.04 1.63 -5.37
N SER A 51 -11.00 1.34 -6.13
CA SER A 51 -10.36 0.04 -6.12
C SER A 51 -8.85 0.18 -5.91
N SER A 52 -8.30 -0.59 -4.98
CA SER A 52 -6.87 -0.79 -4.83
C SER A 52 -6.50 -2.24 -5.12
N GLY A 53 -5.36 -2.43 -5.79
CA GLY A 53 -4.87 -3.72 -6.21
C GLY A 53 -3.34 -3.77 -6.14
N CYS A 54 -2.80 -4.87 -5.63
CA CYS A 54 -1.36 -5.12 -5.72
C CYS A 54 -1.07 -6.57 -6.13
N VAL A 55 -0.05 -6.75 -6.96
CA VAL A 55 0.47 -8.05 -7.36
C VAL A 55 1.96 -8.11 -7.07
N GLY A 56 2.38 -9.00 -6.17
CA GLY A 56 3.78 -9.13 -5.74
C GLY A 56 3.94 -9.69 -4.34
N ALA A 57 5.17 -10.07 -3.98
CA ALA A 57 5.50 -10.48 -2.62
C ALA A 57 5.46 -9.27 -1.67
N GLU A 58 4.93 -9.47 -0.47
CA GLU A 58 4.86 -8.44 0.60
C GLU A 58 4.16 -7.14 0.15
N CYS A 59 3.20 -7.24 -0.78
CA CYS A 59 2.42 -6.10 -1.21
C CYS A 59 1.25 -5.84 -0.26
N LEU A 60 0.90 -4.56 -0.09
CA LEU A 60 -0.17 -4.09 0.78
C LEU A 60 -1.18 -3.32 -0.08
N SER A 61 -2.41 -3.77 -0.10
CA SER A 61 -3.52 -3.06 -0.76
C SER A 61 -4.49 -2.57 0.31
N THR A 62 -4.64 -1.26 0.45
CA THR A 62 -5.56 -0.63 1.39
C THR A 62 -6.66 0.10 0.62
N CYS A 63 -7.91 -0.07 1.04
CA CYS A 63 -9.04 0.64 0.45
C CYS A 63 -9.92 1.21 1.56
N ASN A 64 -10.31 2.47 1.44
CA ASN A 64 -11.09 3.18 2.44
C ASN A 64 -12.25 3.94 1.78
N GLY A 65 -13.49 3.57 2.13
CA GLY A 65 -14.72 4.25 1.70
C GLY A 65 -15.89 3.32 1.36
N MET A 66 -16.97 3.87 0.80
CA MET A 66 -18.24 3.16 0.58
C MET A 66 -18.32 2.53 -0.82
N TYR A 67 -18.42 1.21 -0.94
CA TYR A 67 -18.31 0.47 -2.22
C TYR A 67 -16.87 0.45 -2.77
N CYS A 68 -15.95 0.12 -1.88
CA CYS A 68 -14.53 0.11 -2.17
C CYS A 68 -14.00 -1.34 -2.21
N THR A 69 -13.04 -1.62 -3.09
CA THR A 69 -12.50 -2.99 -3.28
C THR A 69 -10.98 -3.00 -3.15
N ALA A 70 -10.45 -3.74 -2.18
CA ALA A 70 -9.01 -4.00 -2.04
C ALA A 70 -8.66 -5.41 -2.56
N GLY A 71 -7.62 -5.53 -3.37
CA GLY A 71 -7.19 -6.80 -3.95
C GLY A 71 -5.69 -7.02 -3.81
N CYS A 72 -5.29 -8.23 -3.46
CA CYS A 72 -3.89 -8.58 -3.30
C CYS A 72 -3.58 -9.95 -3.89
N THR A 73 -2.50 -10.07 -4.66
CA THR A 73 -2.06 -11.34 -5.25
C THR A 73 -0.56 -11.55 -5.08
N GLY A 74 -0.13 -12.52 -4.27
CA GLY A 74 1.28 -12.82 -4.03
C GLY A 74 1.56 -13.52 -2.70
N ILE A 75 2.84 -13.67 -2.38
CA ILE A 75 3.30 -14.30 -1.13
C ILE A 75 3.34 -13.24 -0.02
N SER A 76 2.84 -13.56 1.17
CA SER A 76 2.82 -12.65 2.34
C SER A 76 2.17 -11.31 2.07
N CYS A 77 1.16 -11.31 1.21
CA CYS A 77 0.51 -10.12 0.70
C CYS A 77 -0.70 -9.77 1.59
N THR A 78 -0.99 -8.48 1.81
CA THR A 78 -2.07 -8.04 2.70
C THR A 78 -3.08 -7.17 1.95
N ALA A 79 -4.37 -7.55 2.01
CA ALA A 79 -5.49 -6.76 1.52
C ALA A 79 -6.33 -6.25 2.70
N SER A 80 -6.36 -4.95 2.91
CA SER A 80 -7.16 -4.29 3.94
C SER A 80 -8.21 -3.38 3.31
N CYS A 81 -9.43 -3.50 3.78
CA CYS A 81 -10.55 -2.74 3.26
C CYS A 81 -11.38 -2.22 4.44
N VAL A 82 -11.63 -0.91 4.46
CA VAL A 82 -12.33 -0.21 5.54
C VAL A 82 -13.48 0.58 4.92
N GLY A 83 -14.71 0.10 5.04
CA GLY A 83 -15.79 0.66 4.23
C GLY A 83 -17.17 0.12 4.56
N LEU A 84 -18.22 0.86 4.21
CA LEU A 84 -19.54 0.27 4.06
C LEU A 84 -19.55 -0.47 2.71
N SER A 85 -20.02 -1.72 2.67
CA SER A 85 -20.05 -2.53 1.44
C SER A 85 -18.68 -2.67 0.76
N CYS A 86 -17.63 -2.73 1.58
CA CYS A 86 -16.26 -2.87 1.11
C CYS A 86 -15.90 -4.37 0.97
N GLN A 87 -15.06 -4.71 -0.01
CA GLN A 87 -14.62 -6.08 -0.25
C GLN A 87 -13.11 -6.18 -0.31
N ALA A 88 -12.54 -7.11 0.47
CA ALA A 88 -11.12 -7.45 0.42
C ALA A 88 -10.91 -8.81 -0.24
N PHE A 89 -10.04 -8.87 -1.23
CA PHE A 89 -9.63 -10.08 -1.93
C PHE A 89 -8.14 -10.33 -1.73
N CYS A 90 -7.79 -11.58 -1.45
CA CYS A 90 -6.42 -11.96 -1.20
C CYS A 90 -6.16 -13.34 -1.82
N GLN A 91 -5.11 -13.44 -2.64
CA GLN A 91 -4.76 -14.67 -3.34
C GLN A 91 -3.25 -14.93 -3.26
N GLY A 92 -2.87 -16.06 -2.66
CA GLY A 92 -1.47 -16.48 -2.58
C GLY A 92 -1.14 -17.12 -1.23
N LYS A 93 0.14 -17.44 -1.04
CA LYS A 93 0.63 -18.09 0.17
C LYS A 93 0.80 -17.04 1.28
N ASP A 94 0.39 -17.37 2.50
CA ASP A 94 0.54 -16.50 3.69
C ASP A 94 -0.13 -15.12 3.52
N CYS A 95 -1.17 -15.06 2.69
CA CYS A 95 -1.84 -13.82 2.36
C CYS A 95 -2.89 -13.48 3.45
N VAL A 96 -2.99 -12.20 3.80
CA VAL A 96 -3.86 -11.71 4.88
C VAL A 96 -4.95 -10.83 4.29
N LYS A 97 -6.22 -11.14 4.59
CA LYS A 97 -7.35 -10.27 4.26
C LYS A 97 -7.91 -9.63 5.53
N GLN A 98 -8.31 -8.37 5.44
CA GLN A 98 -8.94 -7.62 6.53
C GLN A 98 -10.10 -6.78 5.97
N ASP A 99 -11.31 -7.12 6.38
CA ASP A 99 -12.51 -6.34 6.11
C ASP A 99 -12.98 -5.68 7.41
N LYS A 100 -12.99 -4.34 7.42
CA LYS A 100 -13.45 -3.53 8.55
C LYS A 100 -14.66 -2.73 8.11
N LEU A 101 -15.82 -3.05 8.68
CA LEU A 101 -17.03 -2.26 8.49
C LEU A 101 -16.93 -0.98 9.33
N TRP A 102 -17.42 0.15 8.82
CA TRP A 102 -17.61 1.37 9.60
C TRP A 102 -18.81 1.17 10.54
N LEU A 103 -18.59 0.42 11.62
CA LEU A 103 -19.54 0.33 12.71
C LEU A 103 -19.45 1.63 13.50
N ARG A 104 -20.57 2.35 13.51
CA ARG A 104 -20.77 3.62 14.20
C ARG A 104 -20.58 3.47 15.71
#